data_AF-A0A7C8DR18-F1
#
_entry.id   AF-A0A7C8DR18-F1
#
_cell.length_a   1.000
_cell.length_b   1.000
_cell.length_c   1.000
_cell.angle_alpha   90.00
_cell.angle_beta   90.00
_cell.angle_gamma   90.00
#
_symmetry.space_group_name_H-M   'P 1'
#
loop_
_entity.id
_entity.type
_entity.pdbx_description
1 polymer ?
#
loop_
_entity_poly.entity_id
_entity_poly.type
_entity_poly.pdbx_seq_one_letter_code
_entity_poly.pdbx_strand_id
1 'polypeptide(L)'
;MRHLKVIVVILFLLVVVVLAVQNYAALSTPISFKAHLFFFEHDTDGMSVFMIAIIAFLVGVIAVWVYGIGERLSIKKELNSLTKEVREKEKELNSLRNLPVTTRDMEPEKLAEAQD
;
A
#
# COMPACT_ATOMS: atom_id res chain seq x y z
N MET A 1 -3.95 -5.80 -14.38
CA MET A 1 -2.52 -5.64 -14.01
C MET A 1 -2.08 -6.42 -12.77
N ARG A 2 -2.94 -6.69 -11.77
CA ARG A 2 -2.57 -7.43 -10.54
C ARG A 2 -2.00 -8.82 -10.83
N HIS A 3 -2.62 -9.57 -11.74
CA HIS A 3 -2.17 -10.92 -12.13
C HIS A 3 -0.83 -10.92 -12.89
N LEU A 4 -0.60 -9.92 -13.75
CA LEU A 4 0.67 -9.79 -14.48
C LEU A 4 1.83 -9.48 -13.52
N LYS A 5 1.61 -8.61 -12.53
CA LYS A 5 2.62 -8.36 -11.46
C LYS A 5 2.95 -9.64 -10.70
N VAL A 6 1.94 -10.45 -10.35
CA VAL A 6 2.15 -11.73 -9.66
C VAL A 6 2.95 -12.72 -10.51
N ILE A 7 2.63 -12.82 -11.81
CA ILE A 7 3.36 -13.69 -12.74
C ILE A 7 4.83 -13.27 -12.87
N VAL A 8 5.10 -11.95 -12.98
CA VAL A 8 6.47 -11.43 -13.04
C VAL A 8 7.24 -11.71 -11.76
N VAL A 9 6.60 -11.55 -10.59
CA VAL A 9 7.23 -11.87 -9.29
C VAL A 9 7.55 -13.36 -9.19
N ILE A 10 6.66 -14.24 -9.62
CA ILE A 10 6.89 -15.69 -9.62
C ILE A 10 8.05 -16.05 -10.57
N LEU A 11 8.07 -15.47 -11.77
CA LEU A 11 9.14 -15.70 -12.74
C LEU A 11 10.49 -15.23 -12.20
N PHE A 12 10.53 -14.04 -11.60
CA PHE A 12 11.73 -13.51 -10.95
C PHE A 12 12.23 -14.42 -9.82
N LEU A 13 11.32 -14.87 -8.95
CA LEU A 13 11.65 -15.81 -7.87
C LEU A 13 12.26 -17.09 -8.43
N LEU A 14 11.70 -17.63 -9.51
CA LEU A 14 12.21 -18.84 -10.16
C LEU A 14 13.62 -18.64 -10.70
N VAL A 15 13.90 -17.51 -11.36
CA VAL A 15 15.25 -17.17 -11.84
C VAL A 15 16.24 -17.09 -10.68
N VAL A 16 15.87 -16.45 -9.57
CA VAL A 16 16.71 -16.37 -8.36
C VAL A 16 17.03 -17.76 -7.82
N VAL A 17 16.05 -18.66 -7.75
CA VAL A 17 16.27 -20.05 -7.28
C VAL A 17 17.19 -20.81 -8.23
N VAL A 18 16.98 -20.70 -9.54
CA VAL A 18 17.82 -21.37 -10.54
C VAL A 18 19.27 -20.88 -10.45
N LEU A 19 19.49 -19.56 -10.34
CA LEU A 19 20.82 -18.99 -10.16
C LEU A 19 21.47 -19.45 -8.87
N ALA A 20 20.72 -19.54 -7.77
CA ALA A 20 21.23 -20.03 -6.49
C ALA A 20 21.64 -21.52 -6.56
N VAL A 21 20.84 -22.37 -7.20
CA VAL A 21 21.17 -23.79 -7.38
C VAL A 21 22.39 -23.97 -8.29
N GLN A 22 22.47 -23.23 -9.39
CA GLN A 22 23.62 -23.29 -10.30
C GLN A 22 24.91 -22.77 -9.66
N ASN A 23 24.83 -21.75 -8.80
CA ASN A 23 25.99 -21.17 -8.12
C ASN A 23 26.22 -21.76 -6.73
N TYR A 24 25.58 -22.88 -6.39
CA TYR A 24 25.66 -23.47 -5.05
C TYR A 24 27.10 -23.75 -4.60
N ALA A 25 27.96 -24.25 -5.50
CA ALA A 25 29.37 -24.50 -5.19
C ALA A 25 30.13 -23.22 -4.79
N ALA A 26 29.88 -22.09 -5.47
CA ALA A 26 30.46 -20.79 -5.14
C ALA A 26 29.82 -20.16 -3.90
N LEU A 27 28.57 -20.52 -3.57
CA LEU A 27 27.89 -20.06 -2.36
C LEU A 27 28.37 -20.82 -1.11
N SER A 28 28.73 -22.09 -1.25
CA SER A 28 29.22 -22.95 -0.16
C SER A 28 30.69 -22.74 0.17
N THR A 29 31.46 -21.99 -0.61
CA THR A 29 32.85 -21.67 -0.25
C THR A 29 32.87 -20.82 1.02
N PRO A 30 33.65 -21.22 2.04
CA PRO A 30 33.82 -20.43 3.25
C PRO A 30 34.62 -19.18 2.90
N ILE A 31 34.04 -18.00 3.16
CA ILE A 31 34.73 -16.73 3.01
C ILE A 31 34.95 -16.16 4.41
N SER A 32 36.21 -15.96 4.78
CA SER A 32 36.56 -15.23 5.99
C SER A 32 36.46 -13.73 5.69
N PHE A 33 35.45 -13.08 6.27
CA PHE A 33 35.31 -11.64 6.18
C PHE A 33 36.19 -10.97 7.22
N LYS A 34 37.24 -10.29 6.77
CA LYS A 34 38.03 -9.37 7.60
C LYS A 34 37.38 -7.98 7.53
N ALA A 35 36.58 -7.65 8.53
CA ALA A 35 36.03 -6.31 8.68
C ALA A 35 37.06 -5.44 9.42
N HIS A 36 37.81 -4.63 8.68
CA HIS A 36 38.70 -3.61 9.26
C HIS A 36 37.89 -2.32 9.43
N LEU A 37 37.03 -2.29 10.46
CA LEU A 37 36.42 -1.04 10.90
C LEU A 37 37.41 -0.35 11.82
N PHE A 38 37.63 0.95 11.63
CA PHE A 38 38.68 1.79 12.24
C PHE A 38 38.84 1.69 13.79
N PHE A 39 37.93 1.00 14.49
CA PHE A 39 37.92 0.77 15.94
C PHE A 39 37.56 -0.67 16.38
N PHE A 40 37.35 -1.62 15.46
CA PHE A 40 36.90 -2.98 15.80
C PHE A 40 37.54 -3.99 14.86
N GLU A 41 38.58 -4.68 15.33
CA GLU A 41 39.17 -5.85 14.67
C GLU A 41 38.45 -7.10 15.20
N HIS A 42 37.49 -7.59 14.42
CA HIS A 42 36.83 -8.86 14.71
C HIS A 42 37.01 -9.78 13.49
N ASP A 43 37.82 -10.83 13.66
CA ASP A 43 37.87 -11.93 12.71
C ASP A 43 36.58 -12.74 12.88
N THR A 44 35.69 -12.65 11.89
CA THR A 44 34.51 -13.52 11.83
C THR A 44 34.97 -14.93 11.44
N ASP A 45 34.59 -15.93 12.24
CA ASP A 45 34.74 -17.34 11.89
C ASP A 45 34.18 -17.58 10.48
N GLY A 46 34.92 -18.30 9.65
CA GLY A 46 34.65 -18.45 8.21
C GLY A 46 33.19 -18.80 7.92
N MET A 47 32.40 -17.79 7.57
CA MET A 47 30.98 -17.94 7.29
C MET A 47 30.80 -18.20 5.80
N SER A 48 29.99 -19.21 5.46
CA SER A 48 29.64 -19.47 4.07
C SER A 48 28.83 -18.31 3.50
N VAL A 49 29.09 -17.93 2.25
CA VAL A 49 28.34 -16.90 1.52
C VAL A 49 26.83 -17.22 1.51
N PHE A 50 26.48 -18.50 1.55
CA PHE A 50 25.11 -18.97 1.68
C PHE A 50 24.39 -18.45 2.93
N MET A 51 25.04 -18.43 4.11
CA MET A 51 24.44 -17.90 5.34
C MET A 51 24.18 -16.39 5.22
N ILE A 52 25.12 -15.65 4.64
CA ILE A 52 24.99 -14.20 4.43
C ILE A 52 23.83 -13.92 3.46
N ALA A 53 23.74 -14.69 2.38
CA ALA A 53 22.64 -14.60 1.43
C ALA A 53 21.27 -14.87 2.09
N ILE A 54 21.19 -15.87 2.97
CA ILE A 54 19.96 -16.16 3.72
C ILE A 54 19.60 -15.01 4.65
N ILE A 55 20.54 -14.47 5.41
CA ILE A 55 20.28 -13.37 6.35
C ILE A 55 19.82 -12.13 5.58
N ALA A 56 20.52 -11.77 4.49
CA ALA A 56 20.15 -10.64 3.64
C ALA A 56 18.75 -10.83 3.02
N PHE A 57 18.44 -12.05 2.55
CA PHE A 57 17.13 -12.40 2.05
C PHE A 57 16.05 -12.27 3.13
N LEU A 58 16.30 -12.77 4.35
CA LEU A 58 15.37 -12.66 5.48
C LEU A 58 15.07 -11.21 5.82
N VAL A 59 16.10 -10.37 5.89
CA VAL A 59 15.96 -8.93 6.13
C VAL A 59 15.13 -8.28 5.03
N GLY A 60 15.38 -8.62 3.76
CA GLY A 60 14.58 -8.17 2.64
C GLY A 60 13.11 -8.58 2.75
N VAL A 61 12.82 -9.83 3.12
CA VAL A 61 11.46 -10.34 3.33
C VAL A 61 10.77 -9.59 4.45
N ILE A 62 11.45 -9.36 5.57
CA ILE A 62 10.89 -8.60 6.71
C ILE A 62 10.61 -7.16 6.27
N ALA A 63 11.53 -6.51 5.56
CA ALA A 63 11.35 -5.15 5.08
C ALA A 63 10.13 -5.03 4.13
N VAL A 64 10.00 -5.95 3.17
CA VAL A 64 8.84 -6.00 2.26
C VAL A 64 7.54 -6.28 3.02
N TRP A 65 7.58 -7.18 4.00
CA TRP A 65 6.42 -7.51 4.84
C TRP A 65 5.95 -6.29 5.64
N VAL A 66 6.86 -5.57 6.29
CA VAL A 66 6.57 -4.34 7.05
C VAL A 66 6.01 -3.26 6.12
N TYR A 67 6.64 -3.05 4.96
CA TYR A 67 6.18 -2.07 3.97
C TYR A 67 4.77 -2.40 3.45
N GLY A 68 4.52 -3.67 3.10
CA GLY A 68 3.22 -4.12 2.61
C GLY A 68 2.10 -4.00 3.64
N ILE A 69 2.41 -4.21 4.94
CA ILE A 69 1.47 -3.95 6.03
C ILE A 69 1.19 -2.45 6.15
N GLY A 70 2.22 -1.61 6.09
CA GLY A 70 2.08 -0.15 6.17
C GLY A 70 1.16 0.40 5.08
N GLU A 71 1.35 -0.04 3.84
CA GLU A 71 0.55 0.36 2.69
C GLU A 71 -0.92 -0.10 2.83
N ARG A 72 -1.16 -1.31 3.36
CA ARG A 72 -2.52 -1.78 3.63
C ARG A 72 -3.24 -0.95 4.71
N LEU A 73 -2.50 -0.41 5.68
CA LEU A 73 -3.07 0.43 6.74
C LEU A 73 -3.36 1.85 6.24
N SER A 74 -2.51 2.44 5.40
CA SER A 74 -2.80 3.75 4.79
C SER A 74 -4.02 3.69 3.88
N ILE A 75 -4.12 2.66 3.04
CA ILE A 75 -5.28 2.45 2.16
C ILE A 75 -6.57 2.32 2.97
N LYS A 76 -6.57 1.57 4.07
CA LYS A 76 -7.75 1.45 4.96
C LYS A 76 -8.14 2.78 5.60
N LYS A 77 -7.17 3.61 5.98
CA LYS A 77 -7.44 4.92 6.58
C LYS A 77 -8.09 5.87 5.57
N GLU A 78 -7.57 5.89 4.35
CA GLU A 78 -8.09 6.71 3.25
C GLU A 78 -9.52 6.29 2.84
N LEU A 79 -9.78 4.98 2.80
CA LEU A 79 -11.13 4.45 2.53
C LEU A 79 -12.14 4.86 3.61
N ASN A 80 -11.72 4.86 4.89
CA ASN A 80 -12.56 5.32 5.99
C ASN A 80 -12.81 6.83 5.97
N SER A 81 -11.83 7.67 5.61
CA SER A 81 -12.04 9.12 5.50
C SER A 81 -12.99 9.44 4.36
N LEU A 82 -12.80 8.82 3.20
CA LEU A 82 -13.66 9.03 2.03
C LEU A 82 -15.10 8.59 2.30
N THR A 83 -15.29 7.46 3.00
CA THR A 83 -16.63 6.98 3.38
C THR A 83 -17.33 7.93 4.35
N LYS A 84 -16.58 8.54 5.29
CA LYS A 84 -17.13 9.57 6.18
C LYS A 84 -17.56 10.81 5.40
N GLU A 85 -16.74 11.26 4.47
CA GLU A 85 -17.00 12.45 3.66
C GLU A 85 -18.24 12.27 2.77
N VAL A 86 -18.39 11.10 2.14
CA VAL A 86 -19.60 10.72 1.39
C VAL A 86 -20.83 10.77 2.29
N ARG A 87 -20.76 10.22 3.51
CA ARG A 87 -21.88 10.20 4.46
C ARG A 87 -22.25 11.60 4.95
N GLU A 88 -21.27 12.48 5.16
CA GLU A 88 -21.53 13.88 5.52
C GLU A 88 -22.18 14.64 4.35
N LYS A 89 -21.69 14.45 3.12
CA LYS A 89 -22.28 15.04 1.91
C LYS A 89 -23.71 14.56 1.66
N GLU A 90 -24.01 13.28 1.87
CA GLU A 90 -25.38 12.76 1.80
C GLU A 90 -26.28 13.39 2.86
N LYS A 91 -25.77 13.64 4.06
CA LYS A 91 -26.52 14.28 5.15
C LYS A 91 -26.79 15.76 4.85
N GLU A 92 -25.83 16.48 4.26
CA GLU A 92 -26.01 17.85 3.78
C GLU A 92 -27.07 17.92 2.66
N LEU A 93 -27.01 17.01 1.69
CA LEU A 93 -28.00 16.90 0.63
C LEU A 93 -29.41 16.62 1.17
N ASN A 94 -29.51 15.70 2.13
CA ASN A 94 -30.78 15.34 2.74
C ASN A 94 -31.32 16.50 3.60
N SER A 95 -30.46 17.20 4.33
CA SER A 95 -30.79 18.42 5.05
C SER A 95 -31.31 19.53 4.12
N LEU A 96 -30.64 19.76 2.99
CA LEU A 96 -31.06 20.74 1.97
C LEU A 96 -32.37 20.36 1.26
N ARG A 97 -32.69 19.06 1.18
CA ARG A 97 -33.96 18.56 0.63
C ARG A 97 -35.11 18.62 1.62
N ASN A 98 -34.81 18.74 2.92
CA ASN A 98 -35.78 18.84 4.01
C ASN A 98 -35.96 20.27 4.53
N LEU A 99 -35.23 21.26 3.99
CA LEU A 99 -35.72 22.62 4.04
C LEU A 99 -36.99 22.66 3.19
N PRO A 100 -38.12 23.16 3.72
CA PRO A 100 -39.27 23.45 2.90
C PRO A 100 -38.76 24.43 1.84
N VAL A 101 -38.70 23.97 0.58
CA VAL A 101 -38.73 24.89 -0.54
C VAL A 101 -39.98 25.70 -0.30
N THR A 102 -39.78 26.93 0.17
CA THR A 102 -40.75 27.99 0.03
C THR A 102 -40.91 28.14 -1.48
N THR A 103 -41.73 27.27 -2.07
CA THR A 103 -42.53 27.61 -3.23
C THR A 103 -43.39 28.75 -2.72
N ARG A 104 -42.77 29.94 -2.73
CA ARG A 104 -43.43 31.22 -2.62
C ARG A 104 -44.57 31.15 -3.63
N ASP A 105 -45.77 31.02 -3.11
CA ASP A 105 -46.96 31.72 -3.56
C ASP A 105 -46.96 31.97 -5.07
N MET A 106 -47.29 30.95 -5.86
CA MET A 106 -47.84 31.18 -7.18
C MET A 106 -49.37 31.09 -7.06
N GLU A 107 -49.98 32.28 -7.23
CA GLU A 107 -51.41 32.64 -7.37
C GLU A 107 -52.28 32.82 -6.10
N PRO A 108 -53.15 33.87 -6.05
CA PRO A 108 -53.80 34.53 -7.20
C PRO A 108 -53.67 36.07 -7.19
N GLU A 109 -52.98 36.65 -8.18
CA GLU A 109 -53.11 38.08 -8.49
C GLU A 109 -53.79 38.24 -9.86
N LYS A 110 -55.11 38.01 -9.88
CA LYS A 110 -56.04 38.62 -10.84
C LYS A 110 -57.41 38.85 -10.21
N LEU A 111 -57.44 39.71 -9.19
CA LEU A 111 -58.60 40.53 -8.87
C LEU A 111 -58.51 41.82 -9.71
N ALA A 112 -58.70 41.73 -11.03
CA ALA A 112 -58.80 42.90 -11.91
C ALA A 112 -59.38 42.56 -13.29
N GLU A 113 -60.47 41.79 -13.37
CA GLU A 113 -61.33 41.82 -14.55
C GLU A 113 -62.79 41.94 -14.11
N ALA A 114 -63.24 43.20 -14.10
CA ALA A 114 -64.55 43.68 -14.51
C ALA A 114 -65.77 42.82 -14.17
N GLN A 115 -66.36 43.11 -12.99
CA GLN A 115 -67.79 43.35 -12.97
C GLN A 115 -68.03 44.72 -13.63
N ASP A 116 -68.46 44.71 -14.89
CA ASP A 116 -69.30 45.75 -15.54
C ASP A 116 -69.91 45.15 -16.81
#